data_AF-A0A7W1LXB4-F1
#
_entry.id   AF-A0A7W1LXB4-F1
#
_cell.length_a   1.000
_cell.length_b   1.000
_cell.length_c   1.000
_cell.angle_alpha   90.00
_cell.angle_beta   90.00
_cell.angle_gamma   90.00
#
_symmetry.space_group_name_H-M   'P 1'
#
loop_
_entity.id
_entity.type
_entity.pdbx_description
1 polymer ?
#
loop_
_entity_poly.entity_id
_entity_poly.type
_entity_poly.pdbx_seq_one_letter_code
_entity_poly.pdbx_strand_id
1 'polypeptide(L)'
;MRIRLSSAPFIALVIMTLVLSAACTTTPTNSNGTGTPANANNSNARPTAAATPAATTSNSSLSTPTKTFMAFYEASKNKNVPAVMSTLSKESVDFLTAEAKKENKTLEAALTESLKTSDVPTNAPETRNEKIDGDKATLEVKDDKGNKWDTFNFAKENGEWKIKIGIE
;
A
#
# COMPACT_ATOMS: atom_id res chain seq x y z
N MET A 1 58.27 7.76 -1.52
CA MET A 1 58.75 8.35 -2.80
C MET A 1 57.54 8.52 -3.71
N ARG A 2 57.23 9.77 -4.11
CA ARG A 2 56.04 10.17 -4.88
C ARG A 2 56.45 10.40 -6.34
N ILE A 3 55.71 9.86 -7.31
CA ILE A 3 55.83 10.16 -8.77
C ILE A 3 54.39 10.19 -9.32
N ARG A 4 53.75 11.37 -9.45
CA ARG A 4 53.50 12.21 -10.65
C ARG A 4 52.78 11.46 -11.80
N LEU A 5 51.49 11.70 -12.04
CA LEU A 5 50.84 12.77 -12.86
C LEU A 5 50.87 12.49 -14.39
N SER A 6 49.72 12.15 -14.99
CA SER A 6 49.42 12.31 -16.43
C SER A 6 47.88 12.28 -16.59
N SER A 7 47.23 13.43 -16.69
CA SER A 7 46.85 14.19 -17.90
C SER A 7 45.56 13.69 -18.56
N ALA A 8 44.52 14.52 -18.44
CA ALA A 8 43.20 14.38 -19.06
C ALA A 8 43.26 14.76 -20.56
N PRO A 9 42.17 14.54 -21.32
CA PRO A 9 41.30 15.69 -21.54
C PRO A 9 39.79 15.41 -21.42
N PHE A 10 39.14 16.41 -20.87
CA PHE A 10 37.71 16.69 -20.84
C PHE A 10 37.07 16.59 -22.24
N ILE A 11 35.96 15.87 -22.37
CA ILE A 11 35.04 16.02 -23.50
C ILE A 11 33.79 16.72 -22.97
N ALA A 12 33.63 17.95 -23.45
CA ALA A 12 32.53 18.85 -23.21
C ALA A 12 31.26 18.42 -23.98
N LEU A 13 30.14 18.48 -23.26
CA LEU A 13 28.97 19.30 -23.58
C LEU A 13 28.33 19.17 -24.99
N VAL A 14 27.15 18.56 -25.06
CA VAL A 14 26.06 19.07 -25.90
C VAL A 14 24.74 18.98 -25.12
N ILE A 15 24.26 20.14 -24.69
CA ILE A 15 22.90 20.39 -24.21
C ILE A 15 22.05 20.61 -25.46
N MET A 16 21.00 19.82 -25.67
CA MET A 16 19.96 20.16 -26.64
C MET A 16 18.60 20.11 -25.96
N THR A 17 18.19 21.27 -25.44
CA THR A 17 16.82 21.58 -25.07
C THR A 17 16.00 21.78 -26.33
N LEU A 18 14.96 20.97 -26.53
CA LEU A 18 13.85 21.27 -27.43
C LEU A 18 12.61 21.53 -26.59
N VAL A 19 12.05 22.73 -26.74
CA VAL A 19 10.89 23.25 -26.01
C VAL A 19 9.82 23.64 -27.03
N LEU A 20 8.55 23.44 -26.63
CA LEU A 20 7.29 23.92 -27.24
C LEU A 20 6.84 23.14 -28.51
N SER A 21 5.56 22.78 -28.71
CA SER A 21 4.32 23.46 -28.31
C SER A 21 3.07 22.57 -28.51
N ALA A 22 2.04 22.85 -27.69
CA ALA A 22 0.58 22.87 -27.95
C ALA A 22 -0.10 21.76 -28.79
N ALA A 23 -1.09 21.09 -28.19
CA ALA A 23 -2.47 21.05 -28.71
C ALA A 23 -3.44 20.48 -27.65
N CYS A 24 -4.46 21.27 -27.32
CA CYS A 24 -5.65 20.84 -26.62
C CYS A 24 -6.58 20.02 -27.54
N THR A 25 -7.55 19.36 -26.91
CA THR A 25 -8.79 18.77 -27.45
C THR A 25 -8.71 17.32 -27.96
N THR A 26 -9.40 16.41 -27.28
CA THR A 26 -10.72 15.93 -27.70
C THR A 26 -11.46 15.28 -26.53
N THR A 27 -12.58 15.89 -26.17
CA THR A 27 -13.65 15.35 -25.31
C THR A 27 -14.33 14.16 -26.02
N PRO A 28 -14.63 13.04 -25.35
CA PRO A 28 -15.65 12.13 -25.83
C PRO A 28 -17.04 12.69 -25.51
N THR A 29 -17.77 13.04 -26.55
CA THR A 29 -19.23 13.23 -26.57
C THR A 29 -19.91 11.94 -26.10
N ASN A 30 -20.76 12.02 -25.05
CA ASN A 30 -21.82 11.03 -24.85
C ASN A 30 -23.16 11.77 -24.84
N SER A 31 -23.98 11.45 -25.84
CA SER A 31 -25.33 11.96 -25.99
C SER A 31 -26.29 11.04 -25.25
N ASN A 32 -27.01 11.56 -24.25
CA ASN A 32 -28.40 11.18 -24.04
C ASN A 32 -29.15 12.31 -23.32
N GLY A 33 -30.08 12.95 -24.02
CA GLY A 33 -31.20 13.64 -23.38
C GLY A 33 -32.07 12.60 -22.64
N THR A 34 -32.87 12.93 -21.64
CA THR A 34 -33.83 14.05 -21.54
C THR A 34 -34.39 14.12 -20.11
N GLY A 35 -34.71 15.34 -19.61
CA GLY A 35 -35.85 15.56 -18.69
C GLY A 35 -35.58 16.08 -17.26
N THR A 36 -35.33 17.39 -17.13
CA THR A 36 -35.80 18.43 -16.16
C THR A 36 -36.58 18.08 -14.85
N PRO A 37 -36.77 19.04 -13.89
CA PRO A 37 -36.05 20.29 -13.55
C PRO A 37 -35.78 20.56 -12.03
N ALA A 38 -34.85 21.49 -11.79
CA ALA A 38 -34.81 22.56 -10.75
C ALA A 38 -34.94 22.25 -9.24
N ASN A 39 -33.93 22.66 -8.45
CA ASN A 39 -34.11 23.77 -7.51
C ASN A 39 -32.76 24.43 -7.14
N ALA A 40 -32.79 25.76 -7.03
CA ALA A 40 -31.67 26.64 -6.76
C ALA A 40 -31.27 26.65 -5.28
N ASN A 41 -30.00 26.91 -4.98
CA ASN A 41 -29.65 28.14 -4.27
C ASN A 41 -28.16 28.48 -4.44
N ASN A 42 -27.89 29.69 -4.92
CA ASN A 42 -26.58 30.31 -5.01
C ASN A 42 -26.44 31.24 -3.80
N SER A 43 -25.38 31.09 -3.02
CA SER A 43 -24.85 32.18 -2.20
C SER A 43 -23.36 31.99 -2.01
N ASN A 44 -22.65 32.76 -2.83
CA ASN A 44 -21.21 32.91 -2.92
C ASN A 44 -20.65 33.57 -1.66
N ALA A 45 -19.82 32.85 -0.89
CA ALA A 45 -18.94 33.41 0.12
C ALA A 45 -17.48 33.12 -0.25
N ARG A 46 -16.68 34.18 -0.16
CA ARG A 46 -15.30 34.44 -0.61
C ARG A 46 -14.25 33.42 -0.10
N PRO A 47 -13.12 33.20 -0.82
CA PRO A 47 -12.20 32.11 -0.55
C PRO A 47 -11.18 32.49 0.54
N THR A 48 -10.86 31.53 1.41
CA THR A 48 -9.71 31.64 2.31
C THR A 48 -9.01 30.30 2.43
N ALA A 49 -7.70 30.34 2.19
CA ALA A 49 -6.66 29.41 2.61
C ALA A 49 -6.67 27.98 2.06
N ALA A 50 -5.56 27.67 1.39
CA ALA A 50 -5.04 26.38 0.96
C ALA A 50 -5.49 25.19 1.83
N ALA A 51 -6.15 24.23 1.18
CA ALA A 51 -6.23 22.86 1.65
C ALA A 51 -5.51 21.96 0.64
N THR A 52 -4.44 21.35 1.13
CA THR A 52 -3.81 20.10 0.67
C THR A 52 -4.85 19.15 0.04
N PRO A 53 -4.53 18.40 -1.03
CA PRO A 53 -5.48 17.49 -1.65
C PRO A 53 -6.06 16.54 -0.59
N ALA A 54 -7.35 16.67 -0.34
CA ALA A 54 -8.08 15.72 0.47
C ALA A 54 -7.88 14.34 -0.17
N ALA A 55 -7.31 13.41 0.60
CA ALA A 55 -7.24 12.02 0.21
C ALA A 55 -8.65 11.59 -0.17
N THR A 56 -8.84 11.29 -1.45
CA THR A 56 -10.07 10.72 -1.99
C THR A 56 -10.43 9.50 -1.15
N THR A 57 -11.40 9.67 -0.25
CA THR A 57 -12.01 8.55 0.46
C THR A 57 -12.75 7.75 -0.59
N SER A 58 -12.03 6.77 -1.13
CA SER A 58 -12.54 5.86 -2.14
C SER A 58 -13.54 4.96 -1.45
N ASN A 59 -14.81 5.34 -1.53
CA ASN A 59 -15.95 4.47 -1.27
C ASN A 59 -15.94 3.34 -2.30
N SER A 60 -15.08 2.34 -2.10
CA SER A 60 -15.16 1.05 -2.76
C SER A 60 -15.48 0.01 -1.69
N SER A 61 -16.70 -0.52 -1.74
CA SER A 61 -17.23 -1.63 -0.94
C SER A 61 -16.55 -2.98 -1.23
N LEU A 62 -15.25 -2.98 -1.46
CA LEU A 62 -14.38 -4.09 -1.83
C LEU A 62 -13.22 -4.05 -0.82
N SER A 63 -12.98 -5.15 -0.09
CA SER A 63 -11.93 -5.39 0.92
C SER A 63 -11.09 -4.17 1.35
N THR A 64 -11.04 -3.82 2.64
CA THR A 64 -10.12 -2.78 3.14
C THR A 64 -8.84 -3.41 3.73
N PRO A 65 -7.73 -2.66 3.86
CA PRO A 65 -6.55 -3.11 4.61
C PRO A 65 -6.90 -3.63 6.01
N THR A 66 -7.77 -2.92 6.74
CA THR A 66 -8.28 -3.34 8.06
C THR A 66 -8.99 -4.69 7.99
N LYS A 67 -9.89 -4.90 7.02
CA LYS A 67 -10.56 -6.20 6.85
C LYS A 67 -9.59 -7.33 6.53
N THR A 68 -8.57 -7.04 5.73
CA THR A 68 -7.51 -8.01 5.39
C THR A 68 -6.69 -8.38 6.62
N PHE A 69 -6.33 -7.38 7.44
CA PHE A 69 -5.63 -7.61 8.69
C PHE A 69 -6.46 -8.44 9.68
N MET A 70 -7.76 -8.16 9.81
CA MET A 70 -8.67 -8.97 10.63
C MET A 70 -8.74 -10.41 10.12
N ALA A 71 -8.83 -10.64 8.81
CA ALA A 71 -8.81 -11.98 8.24
C ALA A 71 -7.48 -12.72 8.52
N PHE A 72 -6.34 -12.04 8.40
CA PHE A 72 -5.03 -12.58 8.77
C PHE A 72 -4.97 -12.94 10.25
N TYR A 73 -5.47 -12.06 11.13
CA TYR A 73 -5.49 -12.26 12.56
C TYR A 73 -6.37 -13.46 12.97
N GLU A 74 -7.57 -13.57 12.40
CA GLU A 74 -8.45 -14.73 12.63
C GLU A 74 -7.83 -16.03 12.09
N ALA A 75 -7.23 -15.99 10.89
CA ALA A 75 -6.53 -17.13 10.33
C ALA A 75 -5.35 -17.57 11.20
N SER A 76 -4.59 -16.61 11.73
CA SER A 76 -3.45 -16.86 12.62
C SER A 76 -3.90 -17.47 13.95
N LYS A 77 -4.95 -16.90 14.56
CA LYS A 77 -5.57 -17.42 15.78
C LYS A 77 -6.08 -18.86 15.60
N ASN A 78 -6.67 -19.15 14.45
CA ASN A 78 -7.18 -20.48 14.10
C ASN A 78 -6.09 -21.42 13.56
N LYS A 79 -4.82 -20.98 13.50
CA LYS A 79 -3.68 -21.73 12.95
C LYS A 79 -3.93 -22.23 11.51
N ASN A 80 -4.70 -21.47 10.73
CA ASN A 80 -5.06 -21.80 9.36
C ASN A 80 -3.99 -21.27 8.40
N VAL A 81 -2.96 -22.08 8.17
CA VAL A 81 -1.81 -21.73 7.31
C VAL A 81 -2.23 -21.33 5.89
N PRO A 82 -3.12 -22.05 5.18
CA PRO A 82 -3.59 -21.63 3.85
C PRO A 82 -4.27 -20.25 3.85
N ALA A 83 -5.10 -19.97 4.87
CA ALA A 83 -5.78 -18.68 4.98
C ALA A 83 -4.78 -17.55 5.30
N VAL A 84 -3.81 -17.80 6.19
CA VAL A 84 -2.72 -16.86 6.44
C VAL A 84 -1.97 -16.56 5.14
N MET A 85 -1.49 -17.59 4.43
CA MET A 85 -0.78 -17.40 3.16
C MET A 85 -1.59 -16.60 2.13
N SER A 86 -2.91 -16.83 2.05
CA SER A 86 -3.79 -16.10 1.12
C SER A 86 -3.91 -14.60 1.43
N THR A 87 -3.69 -14.19 2.68
CA THR A 87 -3.71 -12.77 3.08
C THR A 87 -2.36 -12.07 2.88
N LEU A 88 -1.29 -12.80 2.57
CA LEU A 88 0.05 -12.25 2.36
C LEU A 88 0.26 -11.88 0.89
N SER A 89 1.06 -10.83 0.67
CA SER A 89 1.43 -10.41 -0.69
C SER A 89 2.37 -11.43 -1.30
N LYS A 90 2.44 -11.47 -2.64
CA LYS A 90 3.38 -12.38 -3.33
C LYS A 90 4.81 -12.16 -2.86
N GLU A 91 5.23 -10.91 -2.71
CA GLU A 91 6.57 -10.57 -2.22
C GLU A 91 6.82 -11.09 -0.80
N SER A 92 5.82 -11.04 0.08
CA SER A 92 5.94 -11.58 1.45
C SER A 92 6.02 -13.10 1.48
N VAL A 93 5.25 -13.77 0.62
CA VAL A 93 5.35 -15.23 0.46
C VAL A 93 6.74 -15.62 -0.05
N ASP A 94 7.29 -14.88 -1.02
CA ASP A 94 8.63 -15.11 -1.54
C ASP A 94 9.71 -14.86 -0.47
N PHE A 95 9.59 -13.78 0.31
CA PHE A 95 10.46 -13.48 1.46
C PHE A 95 10.42 -14.58 2.51
N LEU A 96 9.24 -14.96 2.99
CA LEU A 96 9.08 -16.01 4.00
C LEU A 96 9.56 -17.38 3.47
N THR A 97 9.41 -17.65 2.17
CA THR A 97 9.96 -18.86 1.55
C THR A 97 11.48 -18.85 1.60
N ALA A 98 12.12 -17.71 1.36
CA ALA A 98 13.56 -17.57 1.47
C ALA A 98 14.03 -17.77 2.92
N GLU A 99 13.33 -17.20 3.90
CA GLU A 99 13.61 -17.42 5.33
C GLU A 99 13.45 -18.89 5.72
N ALA A 100 12.35 -19.54 5.34
CA ALA A 100 12.11 -20.95 5.63
C ALA A 100 13.21 -21.85 5.04
N LYS A 101 13.68 -21.55 3.82
CA LYS A 101 14.79 -22.28 3.18
C LYS A 101 16.10 -22.15 3.94
N LYS A 102 16.39 -21.01 4.58
CA LYS A 102 17.59 -20.85 5.44
C LYS A 102 17.55 -21.82 6.62
N GLU A 103 16.37 -22.16 7.10
CA GLU A 103 16.16 -23.16 8.15
C GLU A 103 15.98 -24.59 7.63
N ASN A 104 16.16 -24.82 6.32
CA ASN A 104 15.89 -26.11 5.66
C ASN A 104 14.43 -26.60 5.84
N LYS A 105 13.48 -25.67 5.96
CA LYS A 105 12.04 -25.94 6.06
C LYS A 105 11.30 -25.52 4.80
N THR A 106 10.13 -26.10 4.57
CA THR A 106 9.17 -25.55 3.61
C THR A 106 8.46 -24.34 4.22
N LEU A 107 7.94 -23.43 3.39
CA LEU A 107 7.19 -22.26 3.87
C LEU A 107 6.01 -22.69 4.77
N GLU A 108 5.26 -23.71 4.35
CA GLU A 108 4.13 -24.23 5.12
C GLU A 108 4.55 -24.77 6.49
N ALA A 109 5.68 -25.49 6.56
CA ALA A 109 6.20 -26.00 7.82
C ALA A 109 6.65 -24.87 8.75
N ALA A 110 7.36 -23.88 8.20
CA ALA A 110 7.79 -22.69 8.94
C ALA A 110 6.59 -21.90 9.47
N LEU A 111 5.59 -21.59 8.63
CA LEU A 111 4.36 -20.91 9.05
C LEU A 111 3.56 -21.74 10.07
N THR A 112 3.46 -23.06 9.88
CA THR A 112 2.81 -23.96 10.84
C THR A 112 3.48 -23.87 12.21
N GLU A 113 4.80 -23.89 12.24
CA GLU A 113 5.58 -23.78 13.48
C GLU A 113 5.41 -22.40 14.11
N SER A 114 5.54 -21.32 13.33
CA SER A 114 5.30 -19.95 13.79
C SER A 114 3.90 -19.78 14.37
N LEU A 115 2.84 -20.28 13.72
CA LEU A 115 1.47 -20.20 14.24
C LEU A 115 1.23 -21.09 15.46
N LYS A 116 2.00 -22.16 15.63
CA LYS A 116 1.92 -23.02 16.84
C LYS A 116 2.60 -22.37 18.04
N THR A 117 3.70 -21.66 17.82
CA THR A 117 4.49 -20.99 18.86
C THR A 117 4.02 -19.57 19.13
N SER A 118 3.29 -18.94 18.21
CA SER A 118 2.72 -17.61 18.40
C SER A 118 1.58 -17.63 19.42
N ASP A 119 1.70 -16.78 20.42
CA ASP A 119 0.60 -16.44 21.33
C ASP A 119 -0.20 -15.30 20.68
N VAL A 120 -1.22 -15.66 19.90
CA VAL A 120 -2.14 -14.67 19.32
C VAL A 120 -3.17 -14.32 20.40
N PRO A 121 -3.29 -13.04 20.82
CA PRO A 121 -4.24 -12.64 21.85
C PRO A 121 -5.66 -13.11 21.53
N THR A 122 -6.53 -13.29 22.51
CA THR A 122 -7.92 -13.73 22.26
C THR A 122 -8.75 -12.68 21.51
N ASN A 123 -8.50 -11.41 21.82
CA ASN A 123 -9.22 -10.25 21.28
C ASN A 123 -8.42 -9.60 20.16
N ALA A 124 -9.13 -9.20 19.10
CA ALA A 124 -8.53 -8.48 18.00
C ALA A 124 -7.91 -7.16 18.50
N PRO A 125 -6.68 -6.83 18.06
CA PRO A 125 -6.04 -5.59 18.46
C PRO A 125 -6.78 -4.37 17.88
N GLU A 126 -6.67 -3.24 18.57
CA GLU A 126 -7.19 -1.98 18.06
C GLU A 126 -6.43 -1.56 16.79
N THR A 127 -7.15 -1.01 15.82
CA THR A 127 -6.57 -0.53 14.56
C THR A 127 -6.95 0.93 14.33
N ARG A 128 -6.06 1.71 13.71
CA ARG A 128 -6.30 3.12 13.38
C ARG A 128 -5.46 3.58 12.19
N ASN A 129 -5.68 4.84 11.80
CA ASN A 129 -4.86 5.54 10.81
C ASN A 129 -4.69 4.77 9.49
N GLU A 130 -5.75 4.09 9.03
CA GLU A 130 -5.74 3.44 7.72
C GLU A 130 -5.54 4.51 6.64
N LYS A 131 -4.48 4.36 5.84
CA LYS A 131 -4.15 5.26 4.74
C LYS A 131 -3.99 4.46 3.47
N ILE A 132 -4.78 4.79 2.45
CA ILE A 132 -4.73 4.16 1.13
C ILE A 132 -4.12 5.14 0.13
N ASP A 133 -3.11 4.69 -0.60
CA ASP A 133 -2.40 5.42 -1.65
C ASP A 133 -2.29 4.53 -2.90
N GLY A 134 -3.32 4.61 -3.76
CA GLY A 134 -3.46 3.76 -4.94
C GLY A 134 -3.49 2.28 -4.58
N ASP A 135 -2.46 1.55 -5.00
CA ASP A 135 -2.30 0.11 -4.76
C ASP A 135 -1.46 -0.20 -3.51
N LYS A 136 -1.19 0.79 -2.66
CA LYS A 136 -0.50 0.63 -1.38
C LYS A 136 -1.37 1.14 -0.26
N ALA A 137 -1.21 0.57 0.93
CA ALA A 137 -1.84 1.11 2.13
C ALA A 137 -1.01 0.86 3.39
N THR A 138 -1.28 1.64 4.41
CA THR A 138 -0.72 1.48 5.76
C THR A 138 -1.85 1.40 6.79
N LEU A 139 -1.64 0.60 7.84
CA LEU A 139 -2.55 0.50 8.98
C LEU A 139 -1.73 0.50 10.27
N GLU A 140 -2.12 1.31 11.25
CA GLU A 140 -1.54 1.21 12.59
C GLU A 140 -2.35 0.21 13.42
N VAL A 141 -1.65 -0.72 14.07
CA VAL A 141 -2.21 -1.77 14.92
C VAL A 141 -1.60 -1.63 16.32
N LYS A 142 -2.44 -1.68 17.36
CA LYS A 142 -1.98 -1.61 18.74
C LYS A 142 -1.38 -2.94 19.18
N ASP A 143 -0.22 -2.89 19.86
CA ASP A 143 0.40 -4.09 20.42
C ASP A 143 -0.44 -4.72 21.55
N ASP A 144 -0.18 -5.98 21.87
CA ASP A 144 -0.89 -6.73 22.92
C ASP A 144 -0.73 -6.08 24.31
N LYS A 145 0.37 -5.33 24.51
CA LYS A 145 0.71 -4.64 25.75
C LYS A 145 0.09 -3.25 25.85
N GLY A 146 -0.60 -2.79 24.81
CA GLY A 146 -1.29 -1.51 24.71
C GLY A 146 -0.40 -0.25 24.67
N ASN A 147 0.92 -0.40 24.59
CA ASN A 147 1.89 0.68 24.75
C ASN A 147 2.48 1.16 23.42
N LYS A 148 2.31 0.40 22.33
CA LYS A 148 2.88 0.73 21.02
C LYS A 148 1.88 0.54 19.89
N TRP A 149 2.10 1.28 18.81
CA TRP A 149 1.37 1.15 17.56
C TRP A 149 2.37 0.72 16.48
N ASP A 150 2.16 -0.47 15.93
CA ASP A 150 2.95 -1.02 14.85
C ASP A 150 2.30 -0.69 13.50
N THR A 151 3.09 -0.27 12.52
CA THR A 151 2.58 0.05 11.18
C THR A 151 2.70 -1.17 10.28
N PHE A 152 1.55 -1.65 9.80
CA PHE A 152 1.46 -2.70 8.79
C PHE A 152 1.36 -2.08 7.41
N ASN A 153 2.13 -2.63 6.46
CA ASN A 153 2.10 -2.23 5.06
C ASN A 153 1.25 -3.23 4.25
N PHE A 154 0.56 -2.73 3.23
CA PHE A 154 -0.30 -3.52 2.37
C PHE A 154 -0.04 -3.17 0.91
N ALA A 155 -0.23 -4.17 0.05
CA ALA A 155 -0.28 -4.02 -1.40
C ALA A 155 -1.62 -4.53 -1.92
N LYS A 156 -2.13 -3.89 -2.98
CA LYS A 156 -3.30 -4.36 -3.71
C LYS A 156 -2.85 -5.21 -4.88
N GLU A 157 -3.19 -6.49 -4.86
CA GLU A 157 -2.87 -7.46 -5.89
C GLU A 157 -4.18 -8.03 -6.45
N ASN A 158 -4.38 -7.96 -7.76
CA ASN A 158 -5.61 -8.45 -8.43
C ASN A 158 -6.91 -7.89 -7.84
N GLY A 159 -6.89 -6.67 -7.32
CA GLY A 159 -8.04 -6.03 -6.69
C GLY A 159 -8.25 -6.38 -5.20
N GLU A 160 -7.43 -7.26 -4.63
CA GLU A 160 -7.46 -7.65 -3.21
C GLU A 160 -6.29 -7.05 -2.44
N TRP A 161 -6.52 -6.61 -1.20
CA TRP A 161 -5.40 -6.22 -0.34
C TRP A 161 -4.70 -7.44 0.24
N LYS A 162 -3.38 -7.32 0.35
CA LYS A 162 -2.49 -8.32 0.92
C LYS A 162 -1.47 -7.64 1.84
N ILE A 163 -1.07 -8.32 2.91
CA ILE A 163 -0.12 -7.81 3.90
C ILE A 163 1.31 -7.96 3.36
N LYS A 164 2.11 -6.91 3.55
CA LYS A 164 3.55 -6.90 3.30
C LYS A 164 4.32 -7.15 4.60
N ILE A 165 5.01 -8.29 4.68
CA ILE A 165 5.85 -8.71 5.81
C ILE A 165 7.30 -8.85 5.34
N GLY A 166 8.24 -8.31 6.11
CA GLY A 166 9.69 -8.53 5.90
C GLY A 166 10.29 -7.79 4.71
N ILE A 167 9.57 -6.81 4.18
CA ILE A 167 9.96 -5.99 3.02
C ILE A 167 9.73 -4.53 3.41
N GLU A 168 10.78 -3.93 3.96
CA GLU A 168 10.89 -2.47 4.20
C GLU A 168 11.43 -1.74 2.97
#